data_AF-A0A7C1KZA3-F1
#
_entry.id   AF-A0A7C1KZA3-F1
#
_cell.length_a   1.000
_cell.length_b   1.000
_cell.length_c   1.000
_cell.angle_alpha   90.00
_cell.angle_beta   90.00
_cell.angle_gamma   90.00
#
_symmetry.space_group_name_H-M   'P 1'
#
loop_
_entity.id
_entity.type
_entity.pdbx_description
1 polymer ?
#
loop_
_entity_poly.entity_id
_entity_poly.type
_entity_poly.pdbx_seq_one_letter_code
_entity_poly.pdbx_strand_id
1 'polypeptide(L)'
;MKILVFYVKINRTIIDENGRYLPYSIGRIGIYIYVLYIQPIIIFSLIFAWPTLSIKDRFKAAMISIPFQLAIVLVDIPFFVIIQREKDVSFIDYQPGLIRMLWFHFLDKGGRQFMAILAFMASIAPFRLINPKITKSGIGRNDTCPCDSGKKYKNCCLKK
;
A
#
# COMPACT_ATOMS: atom_id res chain seq x y z
N MET A 1 17.20 -12.51 8.03
CA MET A 1 17.26 -11.51 9.13
C MET A 1 18.37 -10.52 8.79
N LYS A 2 18.06 -9.23 8.59
CA LYS A 2 19.09 -8.20 8.37
C LYS A 2 18.91 -7.11 9.41
N ILE A 3 19.97 -6.83 10.16
CA ILE A 3 20.00 -5.77 11.15
C ILE A 3 20.49 -4.51 10.43
N LEU A 4 19.67 -3.47 10.41
CA LEU A 4 20.10 -2.15 9.96
C LEU A 4 20.30 -1.30 11.22
N VAL A 5 21.54 -0.93 11.47
CA VAL A 5 21.92 -0.07 12.60
C VAL A 5 21.91 1.37 12.11
N PHE A 6 21.08 2.21 12.72
CA PHE A 6 21.00 3.62 12.39
C PHE A 6 21.47 4.46 13.57
N TYR A 7 22.21 5.53 13.27
CA TYR A 7 22.60 6.54 14.24
C TYR A 7 21.62 7.70 14.13
N VAL A 8 20.74 7.85 15.13
CA VAL A 8 19.77 8.95 15.16
C VAL A 8 20.12 9.87 16.32
N LYS A 9 20.42 11.13 16.01
CA LYS A 9 20.63 12.20 16.99
C LYS A 9 19.30 12.92 17.23
N ILE A 10 18.76 12.85 18.44
CA ILE A 10 17.53 13.55 18.81
C ILE A 10 17.92 14.75 19.67
N ASN A 11 17.58 15.94 19.17
CA ASN A 11 17.88 17.20 19.83
C ASN A 11 16.66 17.63 20.68
N ARG A 12 16.45 16.93 21.80
CA ARG A 12 15.40 17.27 22.77
C ARG A 12 15.98 17.29 24.18
N THR A 13 15.44 18.19 25.00
CA THR A 13 15.74 18.29 26.42
C THR A 13 15.15 17.10 27.16
N ILE A 14 16.00 16.26 27.75
CA ILE A 14 15.58 15.12 28.58
C ILE A 14 15.87 15.46 30.02
N ILE A 15 14.96 15.10 30.92
CA ILE A 15 15.15 15.28 32.36
C ILE A 15 15.73 13.98 32.92
N ASP A 16 16.92 14.04 33.49
CA ASP A 16 17.58 12.90 34.15
C ASP A 16 16.84 12.50 35.44
N GLU A 17 17.12 11.32 36.01
CA GLU A 17 16.56 10.86 37.30
C GLU A 17 16.81 11.87 38.44
N ASN A 18 17.85 12.70 38.28
CA ASN A 18 18.23 13.78 39.18
C ASN A 18 17.58 15.13 38.86
N GLY A 19 16.59 15.19 37.97
CA GLY A 19 15.88 16.42 37.59
C GLY A 19 16.68 17.39 36.70
N ARG A 20 17.80 16.94 36.11
CA ARG A 20 18.68 17.80 35.30
C ARG A 20 18.28 17.79 33.83
N TYR A 21 18.20 18.96 33.22
CA TYR A 21 17.93 19.12 31.79
C TYR A 21 19.19 18.79 30.96
N LEU A 22 19.19 17.64 30.31
CA LEU A 22 20.21 17.26 29.33
C LEU A 22 19.81 17.82 27.96
N PRO A 23 20.64 18.67 27.31
CA PRO A 23 20.28 19.36 26.07
C PRO A 23 20.18 18.41 24.87
N TYR A 24 20.77 17.22 24.94
CA TYR A 24 20.68 16.20 23.90
C TYR A 24 20.98 14.82 24.49
N SER A 25 20.41 13.77 23.88
CA SER A 25 20.83 12.38 24.13
C SER A 25 21.17 11.72 22.80
N ILE A 26 22.43 11.26 22.69
CA ILE A 26 22.89 10.44 21.57
C ILE A 26 22.78 8.99 22.02
N GLY A 27 21.87 8.23 21.42
CA GLY A 27 21.78 6.79 21.65
C GLY A 27 21.94 6.02 20.34
N ARG A 28 22.60 4.86 20.40
CA ARG A 28 22.72 3.94 19.27
C ARG A 28 21.46 3.09 19.19
N ILE A 29 20.89 2.90 17.99
CA ILE A 29 19.71 2.05 17.80
C ILE A 29 20.04 1.00 16.76
N GLY A 30 20.06 -0.26 17.19
CA GLY A 30 19.93 -1.38 16.28
C GLY A 30 18.45 -1.62 16.01
N ILE A 31 17.97 -1.26 14.84
CA ILE A 31 16.57 -1.52 14.48
C ILE A 31 16.50 -2.91 13.88
N TYR A 32 15.77 -3.80 14.54
CA TYR A 32 15.36 -5.09 13.97
C TYR A 32 14.25 -4.83 12.96
N ILE A 33 14.63 -4.50 11.73
CA ILE A 33 13.64 -4.33 10.66
C ILE A 33 13.24 -5.73 10.19
N TYR A 34 12.12 -6.22 10.70
CA TYR A 34 11.35 -7.23 9.99
C TYR A 34 10.85 -6.54 8.72
N VAL A 35 11.62 -6.66 7.62
CA VAL A 35 11.14 -6.27 6.29
C VAL A 35 10.06 -7.27 5.92
N LEU A 36 8.87 -7.06 6.49
CA LEU A 36 7.70 -7.84 6.18
C LEU A 36 7.27 -7.35 4.80
N TYR A 37 7.71 -8.07 3.75
CA TYR A 37 7.33 -7.83 2.35
C TYR A 37 5.82 -8.07 2.10
N ILE A 38 4.98 -8.06 3.13
CA ILE A 38 3.54 -8.28 3.05
C ILE A 38 2.89 -7.25 2.14
N GLN A 39 3.28 -5.97 2.22
CA GLN A 39 2.72 -4.91 1.37
C GLN A 39 2.92 -5.17 -0.12
N PRO A 40 4.16 -5.35 -0.63
CA PRO A 40 4.35 -5.67 -2.04
C PRO A 40 3.72 -7.00 -2.43
N ILE A 41 3.75 -8.02 -1.56
CA ILE A 41 3.09 -9.31 -1.82
C ILE A 41 1.59 -9.11 -2.05
N ILE A 42 0.89 -8.38 -1.17
CA ILE A 42 -0.56 -8.12 -1.29
C ILE A 42 -0.84 -7.38 -2.60
N ILE A 43 -0.12 -6.28 -2.85
CA ILE A 43 -0.36 -5.44 -4.03
C ILE A 43 -0.16 -6.24 -5.32
N PHE A 44 0.98 -6.92 -5.47
CA PHE A 44 1.25 -7.68 -6.69
C PHE A 44 0.30 -8.86 -6.85
N SER A 45 -0.01 -9.58 -5.76
CA SER A 45 -0.97 -10.69 -5.80
C SER A 45 -2.34 -10.21 -6.29
N LEU A 46 -2.83 -9.09 -5.76
CA LEU A 46 -4.10 -8.50 -6.18
C LEU A 46 -4.08 -8.04 -7.64
N ILE A 47 -3.00 -7.39 -8.11
CA ILE A 47 -2.86 -6.94 -9.51
C ILE A 47 -2.86 -8.14 -10.46
N PHE A 48 -2.10 -9.20 -10.14
CA PHE A 48 -2.00 -10.36 -11.01
C PHE A 48 -3.25 -11.24 -10.99
N ALA A 49 -3.95 -11.32 -9.86
CA ALA A 49 -5.21 -12.05 -9.73
C ALA A 49 -6.40 -11.30 -10.35
N TRP A 50 -6.28 -10.00 -10.65
CA TRP A 50 -7.42 -9.20 -11.08
C TRP A 50 -7.93 -9.59 -12.48
N PRO A 51 -9.17 -10.11 -12.61
CA PRO A 51 -9.63 -10.78 -13.83
C PRO A 51 -9.88 -9.83 -14.99
N THR A 52 -10.26 -8.58 -14.70
CA THR A 52 -10.69 -7.61 -15.72
C THR A 52 -9.54 -6.92 -16.47
N LEU A 53 -8.29 -7.09 -16.01
CA LEU A 53 -7.11 -6.47 -16.61
C LEU A 53 -6.44 -7.40 -17.62
N SER A 54 -6.08 -6.85 -18.78
CA SER A 54 -5.24 -7.56 -19.75
C SER A 54 -3.81 -7.70 -19.22
N ILE A 55 -3.01 -8.62 -19.75
CA ILE A 55 -1.64 -8.86 -19.27
C ILE A 55 -0.79 -7.58 -19.33
N LYS A 56 -0.95 -6.76 -20.37
CA LYS A 56 -0.24 -5.48 -20.53
C LYS A 56 -0.66 -4.46 -19.47
N ASP A 57 -1.95 -4.41 -19.17
CA ASP A 57 -2.49 -3.49 -18.16
C ASP A 57 -2.07 -3.92 -16.75
N ARG A 58 -1.93 -5.22 -16.50
CA ARG A 58 -1.38 -5.74 -15.23
C ARG A 58 0.06 -5.27 -15.02
N PHE A 59 0.93 -5.37 -16.03
CA PHE A 59 2.31 -4.87 -15.93
C PHE A 59 2.36 -3.35 -15.73
N LYS A 60 1.53 -2.59 -16.45
CA LYS A 60 1.45 -1.13 -16.25
C LYS A 60 0.96 -0.78 -14.84
N ALA A 61 -0.08 -1.44 -14.35
CA ALA A 61 -0.58 -1.26 -12.98
C ALA A 61 0.49 -1.61 -11.94
N ALA A 62 1.24 -2.71 -12.14
CA ALA A 62 2.35 -3.09 -11.28
C ALA A 62 3.43 -2.00 -11.24
N MET A 63 3.81 -1.42 -12.39
CA MET A 63 4.77 -0.31 -12.42
C MET A 63 4.23 0.95 -11.74
N ILE A 64 2.95 1.28 -11.95
CA ILE A 64 2.28 2.40 -11.27
C ILE A 64 2.25 2.18 -9.75
N SER A 65 2.19 0.93 -9.27
CA SER A 65 2.14 0.62 -7.84
C SER A 65 3.48 0.85 -7.11
N ILE A 66 4.62 0.81 -7.81
CA ILE A 66 5.97 0.98 -7.23
C ILE A 66 6.13 2.32 -6.51
N PRO A 67 5.84 3.49 -7.12
CA PRO A 67 5.96 4.77 -6.41
C PRO A 67 5.06 4.86 -5.19
N PHE A 68 3.86 4.26 -5.20
CA PHE A 68 2.99 4.21 -4.03
C PHE A 68 3.59 3.36 -2.91
N GLN A 69 4.17 2.21 -3.23
CA GLN A 69 4.87 1.38 -2.25
C GLN A 69 6.04 2.13 -1.61
N LEU A 70 6.84 2.82 -2.44
CA LEU A 70 7.98 3.60 -1.97
C LEU A 70 7.53 4.76 -1.07
N ALA A 71 6.46 5.47 -1.44
CA ALA A 71 5.87 6.53 -0.62
C ALA A 71 5.37 6.01 0.74
N ILE A 72 4.70 4.86 0.77
CA ILE A 72 4.23 4.25 2.02
C ILE A 72 5.42 3.89 2.91
N VAL A 73 6.43 3.22 2.36
CA VAL A 73 7.64 2.85 3.12
C VAL A 73 8.39 4.07 3.63
N LEU A 74 8.47 5.13 2.83
CA LEU A 74 9.14 6.39 3.20
C LEU A 74 8.46 7.07 4.39
N VAL A 75 7.14 6.96 4.52
CA VAL A 75 6.39 7.49 5.67
C VAL A 75 6.45 6.54 6.86
N ASP A 76 6.29 5.24 6.63
CA ASP A 76 6.16 4.24 7.68
C ASP A 76 7.47 3.98 8.44
N ILE A 77 8.62 3.95 7.76
CA ILE A 77 9.94 3.77 8.40
C ILE A 77 10.23 4.84 9.47
N PRO A 78 10.22 6.15 9.17
CA PRO A 78 10.55 7.17 10.17
C PRO A 78 9.56 7.16 11.33
N PHE A 79 8.26 6.97 11.08
CA PHE A 79 7.28 6.84 12.15
C PHE A 79 7.60 5.67 13.07
N PHE A 80 7.89 4.50 12.50
CA PHE A 80 8.27 3.32 13.28
C PHE A 80 9.53 3.56 14.12
N VAL A 81 10.57 4.17 13.54
CA VAL A 81 11.83 4.49 14.26
C VAL A 81 11.60 5.43 15.44
N ILE A 82 10.86 6.52 15.23
CA ILE A 82 10.63 7.52 16.27
C ILE A 82 9.81 6.91 17.41
N ILE A 83 8.80 6.09 17.09
CA ILE A 83 7.93 5.48 18.12
C ILE A 83 8.64 4.37 18.90
N GLN A 84 9.45 3.54 18.23
CA GLN A 84 10.24 2.52 18.92
C GLN A 84 11.18 3.16 19.96
N ARG A 85 11.76 4.31 19.63
CA ARG A 85 12.60 5.07 20.56
C ARG A 85 11.87 5.62 21.78
N GLU A 86 10.65 6.09 21.61
CA GLU A 86 9.85 6.58 22.75
C GLU A 86 9.44 5.48 23.71
N LYS A 87 9.33 4.23 23.23
CA LYS A 87 9.06 3.09 24.11
C LYS A 87 10.28 2.66 24.92
N ASP A 88 11.49 2.71 24.33
CA ASP A 88 12.73 2.30 24.99
C ASP A 88 13.24 3.34 26.01
N VAL A 89 12.87 4.60 25.84
CA VAL A 89 13.19 5.67 26.80
C VAL A 89 12.07 5.76 27.83
N SER A 90 12.10 4.83 28.78
CA SER A 90 11.18 4.67 29.90
C SER A 90 11.26 5.81 30.93
N PHE A 91 11.08 7.07 30.55
CA PHE A 91 11.10 8.18 31.51
C PHE A 91 9.96 9.17 31.23
N ILE A 92 8.88 8.96 31.99
CA ILE A 92 7.98 9.96 32.61
C ILE A 92 7.33 10.97 31.63
N ASP A 93 6.00 10.86 31.50
CA ASP A 93 5.08 11.87 30.98
C ASP A 93 5.18 12.26 29.49
N TYR A 94 5.58 11.33 28.62
CA TYR A 94 5.35 11.55 27.19
C TYR A 94 3.94 11.12 26.80
N GLN A 95 2.96 12.01 26.98
CA GLN A 95 1.64 11.86 26.36
C GLN A 95 1.81 12.11 24.86
N PRO A 96 1.93 11.08 24.00
CA PRO A 96 2.04 11.33 22.58
C PRO A 96 0.69 11.95 22.18
N GLY A 97 0.70 13.04 21.42
CA GLY A 97 -0.56 13.64 20.97
C GLY A 97 -1.49 12.56 20.42
N LEU A 98 -2.78 12.60 20.76
CA LEU A 98 -3.79 11.55 20.45
C LEU A 98 -3.64 10.98 19.03
N ILE A 99 -3.41 11.88 18.06
CA ILE A 99 -3.18 11.58 16.65
C ILE A 99 -2.03 10.58 16.47
N ARG A 100 -0.90 10.77 17.15
CA ARG A 100 0.28 9.93 17.02
C ARG A 100 0.09 8.54 17.63
N MET A 101 -0.59 8.44 18.77
CA MET A 101 -0.96 7.13 19.35
C MET A 101 -1.91 6.37 18.44
N LEU A 102 -2.92 7.07 17.90
CA LEU A 102 -3.84 6.51 16.92
C LEU A 102 -3.08 5.98 15.70
N TRP A 103 -2.16 6.77 15.14
CA TRP A 103 -1.32 6.39 14.01
C TRP A 103 -0.43 5.19 14.31
N PHE A 104 0.20 5.14 15.48
CA PHE A 104 0.99 3.98 15.89
C PHE A 104 0.16 2.72 15.93
N HIS A 105 -0.96 2.75 16.67
CA HIS A 105 -1.82 1.59 16.84
C HIS A 105 -2.44 1.14 15.52
N PHE A 106 -2.79 2.09 14.65
CA PHE A 106 -3.25 1.80 13.31
C PHE A 106 -2.18 1.09 12.47
N LEU A 107 -0.98 1.64 12.36
CA LEU A 107 0.10 1.04 11.55
C LEU A 107 0.56 -0.32 12.09
N ASP A 108 0.60 -0.48 13.41
CA ASP A 108 1.02 -1.71 14.10
C ASP A 108 0.00 -2.85 13.96
N LYS A 109 -1.30 -2.55 14.07
CA LYS A 109 -2.37 -3.57 14.05
C LYS A 109 -2.92 -3.94 12.67
N GLY A 110 -2.28 -3.48 11.59
CA GLY A 110 -2.67 -3.87 10.23
C GLY A 110 -2.97 -2.71 9.27
N GLY A 111 -2.81 -1.46 9.70
CA GLY A 111 -2.92 -0.27 8.83
C GLY A 111 -1.98 -0.34 7.62
N ARG A 112 -0.84 -1.02 7.74
CA ARG A 112 0.04 -1.32 6.59
C ARG A 112 -0.67 -2.14 5.51
N GLN A 113 -1.44 -3.15 5.89
CA GLN A 113 -2.20 -3.96 4.92
C GLN A 113 -3.33 -3.14 4.29
N PHE A 114 -3.99 -2.29 5.07
CA PHE A 114 -4.99 -1.36 4.55
C PHE A 114 -4.41 -0.38 3.52
N MET A 115 -3.25 0.22 3.81
CA MET A 115 -2.54 1.10 2.87
C MET A 115 -2.12 0.35 1.60
N ALA A 116 -1.82 -0.95 1.70
CA ALA A 116 -1.53 -1.80 0.55
C ALA A 116 -2.75 -1.91 -0.38
N ILE A 117 -3.93 -2.13 0.19
CA ILE A 117 -5.20 -2.19 -0.57
C ILE A 117 -5.50 -0.84 -1.21
N LEU A 118 -5.28 0.29 -0.50
CA LEU A 118 -5.46 1.62 -1.08
C LEU A 118 -4.49 1.87 -2.25
N ALA A 119 -3.21 1.51 -2.10
CA ALA A 119 -2.23 1.63 -3.18
C ALA A 119 -2.60 0.76 -4.39
N PHE A 120 -3.12 -0.44 -4.14
CA PHE A 120 -3.67 -1.31 -5.18
C PHE A 120 -4.84 -0.64 -5.92
N MET A 121 -5.83 -0.12 -5.19
CA MET A 121 -6.98 0.56 -5.79
C MET A 121 -6.56 1.79 -6.60
N ALA A 122 -5.63 2.60 -6.07
CA ALA A 122 -5.06 3.75 -6.76
C ALA A 122 -4.31 3.33 -8.04
N SER A 123 -3.60 2.19 -8.03
CA SER A 123 -2.88 1.69 -9.21
C SER A 123 -3.80 1.21 -10.33
N ILE A 124 -5.00 0.70 -10.00
CA ILE A 124 -5.99 0.23 -10.98
C ILE A 124 -6.94 1.33 -11.43
N ALA A 125 -7.16 2.36 -10.61
CA ALA A 125 -8.11 3.45 -10.88
C ALA A 125 -7.98 4.06 -12.30
N PRO A 126 -6.78 4.34 -12.84
CA PRO A 126 -6.63 4.87 -14.20
C PRO A 126 -7.24 3.96 -15.27
N PHE A 127 -7.11 2.64 -15.12
CA PHE A 127 -7.60 1.67 -16.12
C PHE A 127 -9.12 1.49 -16.07
N ARG A 128 -9.75 1.75 -14.92
CA ARG A 128 -11.21 1.64 -14.74
C ARG A 128 -11.94 2.94 -15.08
N LEU A 129 -11.39 4.08 -14.65
CA LEU A 129 -12.06 5.38 -14.78
C LEU A 129 -11.81 6.05 -16.14
N ILE A 130 -10.60 5.91 -16.70
CA ILE A 130 -10.21 6.66 -17.90
C ILE A 130 -10.61 5.91 -19.17
N ASN A 131 -10.58 4.57 -19.14
CA ASN A 131 -10.95 3.73 -20.28
C ASN A 131 -11.98 2.67 -19.85
N PRO A 132 -13.25 3.04 -19.64
CA PRO A 132 -14.28 2.02 -19.49
C PRO A 132 -14.27 1.16 -20.76
N LYS A 133 -13.82 -0.10 -20.65
CA LYS A 133 -14.04 -1.07 -21.70
C LYS A 133 -15.54 -1.28 -21.76
N ILE A 134 -16.20 -0.56 -22.67
CA ILE A 134 -17.56 -0.86 -23.09
C ILE A 134 -17.46 -2.26 -23.68
N THR A 135 -17.78 -3.28 -22.87
CA THR A 135 -18.16 -4.57 -23.40
C THR A 135 -19.42 -4.30 -24.19
N LYS A 136 -19.26 -4.04 -25.49
CA LYS A 136 -20.40 -4.12 -26.40
C LYS A 136 -20.91 -5.54 -26.22
N SER A 137 -22.06 -5.68 -25.56
CA SER A 137 -22.90 -6.88 -25.63
C SER A 137 -23.47 -6.95 -27.04
N GLY A 138 -22.59 -6.94 -28.03
CA GLY A 138 -22.92 -7.20 -29.41
C GLY A 138 -22.80 -8.70 -29.55
N ILE A 139 -23.94 -9.35 -29.76
CA ILE A 139 -24.00 -10.73 -30.24
C ILE A 139 -22.86 -10.95 -31.24
N GLY A 140 -21.96 -11.87 -30.91
CA GLY A 140 -20.79 -12.17 -31.71
C GLY A 140 -21.23 -12.58 -33.11
N ARG A 141 -20.47 -12.21 -34.14
CA ARG A 141 -20.79 -12.54 -35.54
C ARG A 141 -21.07 -14.04 -35.77
N ASN A 142 -20.44 -14.91 -34.98
CA ASN A 142 -20.60 -16.36 -35.07
C ASN A 142 -21.62 -16.94 -34.09
N ASP A 143 -22.16 -16.14 -33.17
CA ASP A 143 -23.18 -16.58 -32.21
C ASP A 143 -24.49 -16.86 -32.93
N THR A 144 -25.34 -17.70 -32.33
CA THR A 144 -26.68 -17.98 -32.85
C THR A 144 -27.48 -16.68 -32.94
N CYS A 145 -28.17 -16.47 -34.07
CA CYS A 145 -29.01 -15.29 -34.24
C CYS A 145 -30.10 -15.24 -33.16
N PRO A 146 -30.34 -14.09 -32.51
CA PRO A 146 -31.42 -13.93 -31.53
C PRO A 146 -32.83 -13.98 -32.15
N CYS A 147 -32.92 -14.13 -33.47
CA CYS A 147 -34.15 -14.23 -34.24
C CYS A 147 -34.68 -15.67 -34.36
N ASP A 148 -34.15 -16.61 -33.57
CA ASP A 148 -34.47 -18.05 -33.57
C ASP A 148 -34.40 -18.76 -34.94
N SER A 149 -33.68 -18.18 -35.90
CA SER A 149 -33.52 -18.79 -37.22
C SER A 149 -32.60 -20.01 -37.25
N GLY A 150 -31.93 -20.34 -36.13
CA GLY A 150 -30.89 -21.37 -36.05
C GLY A 150 -29.61 -21.05 -36.84
N LYS A 151 -29.53 -19.89 -37.50
CA LYS A 151 -28.38 -19.47 -38.32
C LYS A 151 -27.44 -18.57 -37.52
N LYS A 152 -26.15 -18.55 -37.87
CA LYS A 152 -25.15 -17.62 -37.30
C LYS A 152 -25.58 -16.16 -37.56
N TYR A 153 -25.41 -15.28 -36.58
CA TYR A 153 -25.83 -13.87 -36.64
C TYR A 153 -25.33 -13.14 -37.89
N LYS A 154 -24.07 -13.37 -38.30
CA LYS A 154 -23.47 -12.80 -39.52
C LYS A 154 -24.17 -13.18 -40.83
N ASN A 155 -24.90 -14.28 -40.85
CA ASN A 155 -25.58 -14.83 -42.02
C ASN A 155 -27.11 -14.64 -41.95
N CYS A 156 -27.61 -13.91 -40.94
CA CYS A 156 -29.03 -13.65 -40.78
C CYS A 156 -29.28 -12.15 -40.63
N CYS A 157 -29.48 -11.64 -39.42
CA CYS A 157 -29.81 -10.23 -39.19
C CYS A 157 -28.68 -9.24 -39.52
N LEU A 158 -27.42 -9.67 -39.64
CA LEU A 158 -26.31 -8.77 -40.01
C LEU A 158 -26.20 -8.51 -41.52
N LYS A 159 -26.80 -9.37 -42.35
CA LYS A 159 -26.74 -9.31 -43.82
C LYS A 159 -28.03 -8.74 -44.45
N LYS A 160 -29.03 -8.45 -43.62
CA LYS A 160 -30.28 -7.82 -44.06
C LYS A 160 -30.09 -6.34 -44.28
#